data_AF-A2EBY9-F1
#
_entry.id   AF-A2EBY9-F1
#
_cell.length_a   1.000
_cell.length_b   1.000
_cell.length_c   1.000
_cell.angle_alpha   90.00
_cell.angle_beta   90.00
_cell.angle_gamma   90.00
#
_symmetry.space_group_name_H-M   'P 1'
#
loop_
_entity.id
_entity.type
_entity.pdbx_description
1 polymer ?
#
loop_
_entity_poly.entity_id
_entity_poly.type
_entity_poly.pdbx_seq_one_letter_code
_entity_poly.pdbx_strand_id
1 'polypeptide(L)'
;MSAAPFSTYFPGQEAEPASYSEHKNFVVGSGNIYVRASTFDGISDEGSGGAIFSATRIAIVLSKFVNCHSDVQGGAIAVYAVDNSPDRAFYCTQCVAIGCNTNDASNTNPDHQKGEFFYSHVYDSTTTNHASELSVTKCAEEVSDSCQRPLFFIEGKVTAKTINVSDCKNGWCSCMEVRTATLEDCKYMLISNCESKQVIIEFNQASGTFSYVTITKCGTTMVDTPFRYFTLTSSQILFDYISVYDCTSRQNDIFHSINGGQLSLNNVYLQPGFETSNITVQNTLESQTEFLTEFFDESERENVLIAETSSSTTTSSESPSTSTSSSESPSTSTTSSSEEKEQSQPQPQPEDPTPKPTEETPKPTEVTKSGGGGDSSKDGQILGMAKKNFIIMIVCVVVVVLIIIVVIVVLIIRKGKDVDSDKSDSDFNEADIAAISSPETNFPTETVVDDNNMFTTNQNMEDDPFKADFNKVDSESDTDLNTDDL
;
A
#
# COMPACT_ATOMS: atom_id res chain seq x y z
N MET A 1 -17.80 -0.35 -33.88
CA MET A 1 -17.67 0.56 -32.73
C MET A 1 -16.92 -0.21 -31.66
N SER A 2 -15.79 0.30 -31.15
CA SER A 2 -15.19 -0.25 -29.93
C SER A 2 -16.02 0.19 -28.74
N ALA A 3 -16.24 -0.69 -27.76
CA ALA A 3 -16.83 -0.27 -26.49
C ALA A 3 -15.96 0.83 -25.85
N ALA A 4 -16.59 1.79 -25.18
CA ALA A 4 -15.86 2.74 -24.35
C ALA A 4 -15.14 1.96 -23.22
N PRO A 5 -13.90 2.31 -22.85
CA PRO A 5 -13.17 1.58 -21.83
C PRO A 5 -13.93 1.61 -20.50
N PHE A 6 -14.24 0.43 -19.99
CA PHE A 6 -15.10 0.24 -18.82
C PHE A 6 -14.53 0.85 -17.52
N SER A 7 -13.21 0.95 -17.43
CA SER A 7 -12.50 1.56 -16.30
C SER A 7 -11.39 2.48 -16.82
N THR A 8 -11.28 3.67 -16.23
CA THR A 8 -10.14 4.59 -16.45
C THR A 8 -8.83 4.02 -15.89
N TYR A 9 -8.90 3.11 -14.92
CA TYR A 9 -7.76 2.42 -14.31
C TYR A 9 -7.23 1.26 -15.18
N PHE A 10 -8.09 0.65 -16.00
CA PHE A 10 -7.75 -0.46 -16.91
C PHE A 10 -8.26 -0.20 -18.34
N PRO A 11 -7.70 0.81 -19.05
CA PRO A 11 -8.20 1.21 -20.36
C PRO A 11 -8.05 0.09 -21.39
N GLY A 12 -9.15 -0.24 -22.08
CA GLY A 12 -9.19 -1.25 -23.14
C GLY A 12 -9.33 -2.70 -22.69
N GLN A 13 -9.65 -2.94 -21.41
CA GLN A 13 -9.91 -4.27 -20.87
C GLN A 13 -11.35 -4.36 -20.35
N GLU A 14 -12.05 -5.45 -20.70
CA GLU A 14 -13.42 -5.71 -20.23
C GLU A 14 -13.41 -6.16 -18.77
N ALA A 15 -14.26 -5.55 -17.97
CA ALA A 15 -14.68 -6.02 -16.65
C ALA A 15 -16.16 -5.62 -16.47
N GLU A 16 -16.87 -6.29 -15.57
CA GLU A 16 -18.25 -5.92 -15.23
C GLU A 16 -18.31 -5.35 -13.80
N PRO A 17 -19.18 -4.36 -13.52
CA PRO A 17 -19.25 -3.75 -12.20
C PRO A 17 -20.06 -4.63 -11.28
N ALA A 18 -19.42 -5.10 -10.21
CA ALA A 18 -20.10 -5.88 -9.20
C ALA A 18 -20.17 -5.11 -7.87
N SER A 19 -21.33 -5.21 -7.23
CA SER A 19 -21.55 -4.81 -5.84
C SER A 19 -21.62 -6.07 -4.98
N TYR A 20 -20.99 -6.03 -3.81
CA TYR A 20 -20.89 -7.16 -2.90
C TYR A 20 -21.20 -6.75 -1.46
N SER A 21 -21.65 -7.73 -0.67
CA SER A 21 -21.99 -7.59 0.75
C SER A 21 -21.60 -8.84 1.58
N GLU A 22 -20.77 -9.72 0.99
CA GLU A 22 -20.27 -10.96 1.58
C GLU A 22 -18.78 -11.09 1.20
N HIS A 23 -18.01 -11.93 1.91
CA HIS A 23 -16.60 -12.16 1.61
C HIS A 23 -16.39 -12.56 0.14
N LYS A 24 -15.40 -11.95 -0.53
CA LYS A 24 -15.00 -12.30 -1.90
C LYS A 24 -13.52 -12.61 -2.01
N ASN A 25 -13.24 -13.76 -2.62
CA ASN A 25 -11.90 -14.24 -2.95
C ASN A 25 -11.71 -14.24 -4.47
N PHE A 26 -10.82 -13.40 -4.96
CA PHE A 26 -10.46 -13.29 -6.37
C PHE A 26 -9.07 -13.90 -6.63
N VAL A 27 -9.02 -15.06 -7.26
CA VAL A 27 -7.79 -15.81 -7.49
C VAL A 27 -7.16 -15.52 -8.87
N VAL A 28 -5.96 -16.06 -9.09
CA VAL A 28 -5.31 -16.01 -10.41
C VAL A 28 -6.21 -16.65 -11.46
N GLY A 29 -6.38 -15.96 -12.59
CA GLY A 29 -7.28 -16.39 -13.68
C GLY A 29 -8.68 -15.78 -13.62
N SER A 30 -9.06 -15.08 -12.54
CA SER A 30 -10.32 -14.33 -12.46
C SER A 30 -10.39 -13.07 -13.35
N GLY A 31 -9.31 -12.73 -14.07
CA GLY A 31 -9.20 -11.49 -14.83
C GLY A 31 -8.97 -10.26 -13.93
N ASN A 32 -9.25 -9.08 -14.47
CA ASN A 32 -9.28 -7.84 -13.68
C ASN A 32 -10.60 -7.76 -12.91
N ILE A 33 -10.53 -7.29 -11.66
CA ILE A 33 -11.70 -7.14 -10.80
C ILE A 33 -12.05 -5.66 -10.64
N TYR A 34 -13.35 -5.35 -10.66
CA TYR A 34 -13.86 -4.01 -10.42
C TYR A 34 -15.01 -4.06 -9.40
N VAL A 35 -14.71 -3.66 -8.17
CA VAL A 35 -15.66 -3.55 -7.06
C VAL A 35 -16.19 -2.13 -7.01
N ARG A 36 -17.51 -1.95 -7.05
CA ARG A 36 -18.14 -0.62 -7.03
C ARG A 36 -19.22 -0.53 -5.96
N ALA A 37 -19.31 0.62 -5.28
CA ALA A 37 -20.45 0.99 -4.43
C ALA A 37 -20.85 -0.11 -3.42
N SER A 38 -19.87 -0.82 -2.88
CA SER A 38 -20.07 -1.99 -2.03
C SER A 38 -20.02 -1.62 -0.56
N THR A 39 -20.86 -2.26 0.26
CA THR A 39 -20.80 -2.15 1.72
C THR A 39 -20.68 -3.53 2.32
N PHE A 40 -19.61 -3.72 3.08
CA PHE A 40 -19.30 -4.94 3.80
C PHE A 40 -19.43 -4.64 5.29
N ASP A 41 -20.25 -5.42 6.01
CA ASP A 41 -20.55 -5.20 7.44
C ASP A 41 -20.52 -6.54 8.19
N GLY A 42 -19.75 -6.61 9.28
CA GLY A 42 -19.68 -7.78 10.16
C GLY A 42 -19.06 -9.04 9.52
N ILE A 43 -18.24 -8.89 8.48
CA ILE A 43 -17.67 -10.01 7.73
C ILE A 43 -16.36 -10.46 8.34
N SER A 44 -16.23 -11.76 8.63
CA SER A 44 -15.00 -12.36 9.14
C SER A 44 -14.52 -13.50 8.24
N ASP A 45 -13.21 -13.62 8.06
CA ASP A 45 -12.56 -14.74 7.34
C ASP A 45 -11.39 -15.33 8.15
N GLU A 46 -11.23 -16.65 8.15
CA GLU A 46 -10.10 -17.35 8.81
C GLU A 46 -8.78 -17.22 8.01
N GLY A 47 -8.82 -16.56 6.84
CA GLY A 47 -7.69 -16.26 5.98
C GLY A 47 -7.30 -14.79 6.01
N SER A 48 -7.16 -14.20 4.83
CA SER A 48 -6.72 -12.81 4.61
C SER A 48 -7.80 -12.06 3.85
N GLY A 49 -8.02 -10.78 4.14
CA GLY A 49 -9.02 -10.00 3.40
C GLY A 49 -10.43 -10.32 3.87
N GLY A 50 -10.80 -9.91 5.09
CA GLY A 50 -12.07 -10.29 5.71
C GLY A 50 -13.28 -10.06 4.80
N ALA A 51 -13.31 -8.92 4.11
CA ALA A 51 -14.28 -8.65 3.04
C ALA A 51 -13.76 -9.01 1.65
N ILE A 52 -12.50 -8.67 1.32
CA ILE A 52 -11.93 -8.84 -0.02
C ILE A 52 -10.51 -9.42 0.07
N PHE A 53 -10.33 -10.62 -0.48
CA PHE A 53 -9.03 -11.16 -0.88
C PHE A 53 -8.85 -11.03 -2.40
N SER A 54 -7.71 -10.49 -2.85
CA SER A 54 -7.33 -10.49 -4.26
C SER A 54 -5.90 -10.98 -4.49
N ALA A 55 -5.78 -11.99 -5.36
CA ALA A 55 -4.55 -12.44 -5.98
C ALA A 55 -4.49 -12.06 -7.48
N THR A 56 -5.11 -10.94 -7.86
CA THR A 56 -5.14 -10.40 -9.23
C THR A 56 -5.23 -8.86 -9.21
N ARG A 57 -5.23 -8.22 -10.39
CA ARG A 57 -5.56 -6.80 -10.55
C ARG A 57 -6.96 -6.50 -10.01
N ILE A 58 -7.04 -5.49 -9.14
CA ILE A 58 -8.31 -5.05 -8.56
C ILE A 58 -8.39 -3.52 -8.52
N ALA A 59 -9.55 -3.01 -8.93
CA ALA A 59 -9.98 -1.64 -8.72
C ALA A 59 -11.19 -1.63 -7.77
N ILE A 60 -11.18 -0.75 -6.77
CA ILE A 60 -12.23 -0.57 -5.77
C ILE A 60 -12.68 0.89 -5.81
N VAL A 61 -13.97 1.11 -6.06
CA VAL A 61 -14.54 2.45 -6.26
C VAL A 61 -15.70 2.66 -5.30
N LEU A 62 -15.58 3.64 -4.40
CA LEU A 62 -16.60 4.02 -3.41
C LEU A 62 -17.06 2.83 -2.55
N SER A 63 -16.17 2.24 -1.74
CA SER A 63 -16.54 1.07 -0.90
C SER A 63 -16.39 1.34 0.60
N LYS A 64 -17.32 0.82 1.38
CA LYS A 64 -17.36 0.94 2.85
C LYS A 64 -17.20 -0.43 3.51
N PHE A 65 -16.38 -0.46 4.54
CA PHE A 65 -16.05 -1.64 5.33
C PHE A 65 -16.34 -1.32 6.81
N VAL A 66 -17.16 -2.13 7.44
CA VAL A 66 -17.60 -1.96 8.83
C VAL A 66 -17.41 -3.29 9.55
N ASN A 67 -16.74 -3.30 10.69
CA ASN A 67 -16.54 -4.50 11.52
C ASN A 67 -16.07 -5.71 10.68
N CYS A 68 -15.07 -5.50 9.83
CA CYS A 68 -14.50 -6.53 8.96
C CYS A 68 -13.23 -7.11 9.60
N HIS A 69 -13.15 -8.43 9.65
CA HIS A 69 -12.15 -9.16 10.42
C HIS A 69 -11.43 -10.22 9.58
N SER A 70 -10.13 -10.42 9.82
CA SER A 70 -9.39 -11.56 9.24
C SER A 70 -8.34 -12.12 10.20
N ASP A 71 -8.17 -13.44 10.23
CA ASP A 71 -7.16 -14.07 11.10
C ASP A 71 -5.72 -13.80 10.67
N VAL A 72 -5.48 -13.67 9.36
CA VAL A 72 -4.13 -13.55 8.80
C VAL A 72 -3.74 -12.10 8.51
N GLN A 73 -4.37 -11.37 7.59
CA GLN A 73 -3.93 -10.01 7.22
C GLN A 73 -4.95 -9.29 6.34
N GLY A 74 -4.95 -7.96 6.36
CA GLY A 74 -5.93 -7.17 5.62
C GLY A 74 -7.34 -7.37 6.18
N GLY A 75 -7.62 -6.88 7.39
CA GLY A 75 -8.87 -7.21 8.10
C GLY A 75 -10.14 -6.92 7.29
N ALA A 76 -10.11 -5.91 6.41
CA ALA A 76 -11.09 -5.80 5.34
C ALA A 76 -10.54 -6.23 3.96
N ILE A 77 -9.37 -5.71 3.57
CA ILE A 77 -8.82 -5.87 2.22
C ILE A 77 -7.40 -6.44 2.27
N ALA A 78 -7.17 -7.57 1.60
CA ALA A 78 -5.86 -8.12 1.34
C ALA A 78 -5.61 -8.29 -0.18
N VAL A 79 -4.64 -7.55 -0.71
CA VAL A 79 -4.10 -7.75 -2.06
C VAL A 79 -2.74 -8.41 -1.96
N TYR A 80 -2.57 -9.54 -2.63
CA TYR A 80 -1.37 -10.38 -2.55
C TYR A 80 -0.68 -10.51 -3.91
N ALA A 81 0.65 -10.48 -3.89
CA ALA A 81 1.48 -11.00 -4.98
C ALA A 81 1.76 -12.50 -4.74
N VAL A 82 1.43 -13.33 -5.73
CA VAL A 82 1.63 -14.79 -5.72
C VAL A 82 2.23 -15.19 -7.09
N ASP A 83 3.15 -16.15 -7.10
CA ASP A 83 3.69 -16.81 -8.29
C ASP A 83 4.29 -15.89 -9.39
N ASN A 84 5.08 -14.88 -9.01
CA ASN A 84 5.85 -14.03 -9.93
C ASN A 84 5.04 -13.41 -11.10
N SER A 85 3.72 -13.21 -10.92
CA SER A 85 2.87 -12.69 -11.99
C SER A 85 2.95 -11.17 -12.06
N PRO A 86 3.45 -10.57 -13.17
CA PRO A 86 3.60 -9.12 -13.31
C PRO A 86 2.28 -8.39 -13.54
N ASP A 87 1.16 -9.12 -13.62
CA ASP A 87 -0.15 -8.60 -14.00
C ASP A 87 -1.04 -8.32 -12.78
N ARG A 88 -0.45 -7.79 -11.71
CA ARG A 88 -1.15 -7.40 -10.46
C ARG A 88 -0.98 -5.91 -10.25
N ALA A 89 -2.02 -5.23 -9.77
CA ALA A 89 -1.99 -3.83 -9.37
C ALA A 89 -3.20 -3.54 -8.48
N PHE A 90 -3.07 -2.57 -7.59
CA PHE A 90 -4.14 -2.11 -6.73
C PHE A 90 -4.53 -0.68 -7.10
N TYR A 91 -5.84 -0.45 -7.20
CA TYR A 91 -6.43 0.88 -7.30
C TYR A 91 -7.61 0.96 -6.32
N CYS A 92 -7.59 1.86 -5.34
CA CYS A 92 -8.79 2.33 -4.67
C CYS A 92 -9.02 3.82 -4.97
N THR A 93 -10.22 4.19 -5.41
CA THR A 93 -10.62 5.60 -5.52
C THR A 93 -10.98 6.15 -4.14
N GLN A 94 -11.88 5.46 -3.44
CA GLN A 94 -12.33 5.84 -2.11
C GLN A 94 -12.74 4.59 -1.32
N CYS A 95 -12.08 4.38 -0.19
CA CYS A 95 -12.32 3.26 0.71
C CYS A 95 -12.45 3.79 2.15
N VAL A 96 -13.58 3.51 2.81
CA VAL A 96 -13.85 3.92 4.20
C VAL A 96 -13.95 2.68 5.09
N ALA A 97 -13.21 2.66 6.19
CA ALA A 97 -13.12 1.55 7.13
C ALA A 97 -13.45 1.98 8.55
N ILE A 98 -14.32 1.22 9.23
CA ILE A 98 -14.72 1.46 10.62
C ILE A 98 -14.70 0.13 11.38
N GLY A 99 -13.98 0.01 12.49
CA GLY A 99 -13.97 -1.25 13.27
C GLY A 99 -13.27 -2.43 12.59
N CYS A 100 -12.40 -2.18 11.60
CA CYS A 100 -11.76 -3.24 10.82
C CYS A 100 -10.39 -3.60 11.42
N ASN A 101 -10.19 -4.89 11.73
CA ASN A 101 -8.94 -5.38 12.33
C ASN A 101 -8.54 -6.79 11.86
N THR A 102 -7.26 -7.11 12.08
CA THR A 102 -6.77 -8.49 12.04
C THR A 102 -6.80 -9.09 13.45
N ASN A 103 -6.96 -10.40 13.57
CA ASN A 103 -6.83 -11.05 14.89
C ASN A 103 -5.37 -11.11 15.35
N ASP A 104 -5.20 -11.22 16.67
CA ASP A 104 -4.00 -10.81 17.40
C ASP A 104 -2.71 -11.49 16.92
N ALA A 105 -1.61 -10.73 16.82
CA ALA A 105 -0.44 -11.17 16.07
C ALA A 105 0.37 -12.23 16.81
N SER A 106 0.36 -13.46 16.31
CA SER A 106 1.27 -14.50 16.78
C SER A 106 2.68 -14.20 16.29
N ASN A 107 3.67 -14.27 17.19
CA ASN A 107 5.09 -14.00 16.88
C ASN A 107 5.77 -15.03 15.93
N THR A 108 4.99 -15.81 15.17
CA THR A 108 5.50 -16.93 14.36
C THR A 108 5.78 -16.58 12.90
N ASN A 109 5.10 -15.59 12.32
CA ASN A 109 5.47 -14.97 11.05
C ASN A 109 5.32 -13.43 11.15
N PRO A 110 6.40 -12.64 11.01
CA PRO A 110 6.35 -11.19 11.18
C PRO A 110 5.60 -10.43 10.08
N ASP A 111 5.21 -11.06 8.98
CA ASP A 111 4.44 -10.42 7.91
C ASP A 111 2.99 -10.89 7.81
N HIS A 112 2.65 -12.03 8.42
CA HIS A 112 1.26 -12.31 8.77
C HIS A 112 0.86 -11.33 9.89
N GLN A 113 -0.39 -10.86 9.88
CA GLN A 113 -1.04 -10.05 10.92
C GLN A 113 -0.64 -8.56 10.90
N LYS A 114 -0.43 -8.04 9.69
CA LYS A 114 -0.35 -6.61 9.36
C LYS A 114 -1.51 -6.14 8.47
N GLY A 115 -1.80 -4.84 8.49
CA GLY A 115 -2.92 -4.27 7.74
C GLY A 115 -4.25 -4.61 8.40
N GLU A 116 -4.55 -4.02 9.55
CA GLU A 116 -5.81 -4.20 10.27
C GLU A 116 -7.02 -3.83 9.41
N PHE A 117 -6.93 -2.77 8.62
CA PHE A 117 -7.86 -2.52 7.55
C PHE A 117 -7.33 -3.09 6.22
N PHE A 118 -6.13 -2.66 5.83
CA PHE A 118 -5.64 -2.78 4.46
C PHE A 118 -4.22 -3.34 4.39
N TYR A 119 -4.07 -4.40 3.61
CA TYR A 119 -2.79 -4.97 3.19
C TYR A 119 -2.73 -4.96 1.65
N SER A 120 -1.67 -4.41 1.07
CA SER A 120 -1.41 -4.52 -0.37
C SER A 120 0.06 -4.79 -0.65
N HIS A 121 0.31 -5.97 -1.21
CA HIS A 121 1.60 -6.41 -1.75
C HIS A 121 1.45 -6.58 -3.27
N VAL A 122 2.09 -5.68 -4.01
CA VAL A 122 2.13 -5.73 -5.48
C VAL A 122 3.44 -6.38 -5.97
N TYR A 123 3.62 -6.55 -7.29
CA TYR A 123 4.66 -7.44 -7.84
C TYR A 123 6.09 -6.86 -7.86
N ASP A 124 6.24 -5.56 -8.11
CA ASP A 124 7.54 -4.88 -8.12
C ASP A 124 7.42 -3.38 -7.88
N SER A 125 8.55 -2.68 -7.75
CA SER A 125 8.63 -1.22 -7.55
C SER A 125 8.08 -0.36 -8.70
N THR A 126 7.80 -0.93 -9.87
CA THR A 126 7.21 -0.21 -11.02
C THR A 126 5.68 -0.32 -11.06
N THR A 127 5.14 -1.30 -10.35
CA THR A 127 3.72 -1.65 -10.30
C THR A 127 2.91 -0.60 -9.53
N THR A 128 1.68 -0.31 -9.96
CA THR A 128 0.82 0.66 -9.25
C THR A 128 0.20 0.08 -7.98
N ASN A 129 0.37 0.81 -6.87
CA ASN A 129 -0.25 0.55 -5.58
C ASN A 129 -1.02 1.82 -5.14
N HIS A 130 -2.12 2.11 -5.85
CA HIS A 130 -2.83 3.39 -5.80
C HIS A 130 -3.99 3.38 -4.82
N ALA A 131 -4.07 4.38 -3.95
CA ALA A 131 -5.22 4.64 -3.09
C ALA A 131 -5.49 6.15 -3.04
N SER A 132 -6.41 6.67 -3.84
CA SER A 132 -6.71 8.11 -3.86
C SER A 132 -7.21 8.59 -2.50
N GLU A 133 -8.27 7.99 -1.98
CA GLU A 133 -8.83 8.32 -0.65
C GLU A 133 -8.96 7.08 0.23
N LEU A 134 -8.31 7.11 1.40
CA LEU A 134 -8.49 6.12 2.46
C LEU A 134 -8.91 6.84 3.75
N SER A 135 -10.02 6.42 4.35
CA SER A 135 -10.42 6.85 5.68
C SER A 135 -10.55 5.63 6.59
N VAL A 136 -9.81 5.60 7.70
CA VAL A 136 -9.80 4.49 8.66
C VAL A 136 -10.09 5.04 10.06
N THR A 137 -11.11 4.50 10.71
CA THR A 137 -11.50 4.90 12.06
C THR A 137 -11.66 3.68 12.95
N LYS A 138 -11.02 3.68 14.14
CA LYS A 138 -11.10 2.59 15.13
C LYS A 138 -10.72 1.22 14.55
N CYS A 139 -9.42 0.94 14.37
CA CYS A 139 -8.97 -0.41 14.01
C CYS A 139 -9.23 -1.42 15.14
N ALA A 140 -8.43 -1.38 16.21
CA ALA A 140 -8.65 -2.19 17.41
C ALA A 140 -9.33 -1.38 18.53
N GLU A 141 -10.13 -2.05 19.36
CA GLU A 141 -10.79 -1.45 20.54
C GLU A 141 -9.79 -1.18 21.69
N GLU A 142 -8.76 -2.00 21.81
CA GLU A 142 -7.73 -1.92 22.85
C GLU A 142 -6.31 -2.06 22.26
N VAL A 143 -5.31 -1.48 22.94
CA VAL A 143 -3.90 -1.52 22.52
C VAL A 143 -3.30 -2.92 22.77
N SER A 144 -3.46 -3.82 21.81
CA SER A 144 -2.90 -5.19 21.79
C SER A 144 -1.36 -5.21 21.86
N ASP A 145 -0.73 -6.37 22.11
CA ASP A 145 0.74 -6.54 22.02
C ASP A 145 1.22 -6.88 20.59
N SER A 146 0.31 -6.80 19.62
CA SER A 146 0.55 -7.18 18.24
C SER A 146 1.54 -6.27 17.49
N CYS A 147 2.10 -6.80 16.40
CA CYS A 147 2.82 -6.01 15.41
C CYS A 147 1.86 -5.39 14.36
N GLN A 148 0.71 -4.86 14.78
CA GLN A 148 -0.31 -4.36 13.85
C GLN A 148 -0.09 -2.90 13.38
N ARG A 149 -0.73 -2.60 12.25
CA ARG A 149 -0.72 -1.35 11.46
C ARG A 149 -2.08 -1.24 10.76
N PRO A 150 -2.76 -0.08 10.70
CA PRO A 150 -4.02 0.09 9.95
C PRO A 150 -3.84 -0.17 8.45
N LEU A 151 -2.82 0.47 7.86
CA LEU A 151 -2.45 0.40 6.46
C LEU A 151 -1.08 -0.25 6.30
N PHE A 152 -0.92 -1.16 5.34
CA PHE A 152 0.38 -1.71 4.99
C PHE A 152 0.55 -1.84 3.48
N PHE A 153 1.52 -1.10 2.94
CA PHE A 153 1.90 -1.11 1.53
C PHE A 153 3.26 -1.81 1.37
N ILE A 154 3.32 -2.81 0.50
CA ILE A 154 4.56 -3.50 0.10
C ILE A 154 4.71 -3.38 -1.41
N GLU A 155 5.87 -2.87 -1.80
CA GLU A 155 6.29 -2.64 -3.18
C GLU A 155 5.39 -1.69 -3.99
N GLY A 156 5.85 -1.39 -5.21
CA GLY A 156 5.17 -0.49 -6.13
C GLY A 156 5.45 1.00 -5.99
N LYS A 157 4.78 1.73 -6.87
CA LYS A 157 4.50 3.16 -6.79
C LYS A 157 3.28 3.33 -5.91
N VAL A 158 3.52 3.70 -4.65
CA VAL A 158 2.46 4.01 -3.69
C VAL A 158 2.02 5.44 -3.92
N THR A 159 0.74 5.62 -4.23
CA THR A 159 0.15 6.95 -4.41
C THR A 159 -1.03 7.13 -3.47
N ALA A 160 -0.97 8.13 -2.60
CA ALA A 160 -1.94 8.34 -1.53
C ALA A 160 -2.35 9.82 -1.41
N LYS A 161 -3.44 10.22 -2.08
CA LYS A 161 -3.82 11.64 -2.16
C LYS A 161 -4.46 12.15 -0.88
N THR A 162 -5.29 11.34 -0.23
CA THR A 162 -5.90 11.63 1.06
C THR A 162 -5.88 10.37 1.91
N ILE A 163 -5.14 10.41 3.02
CA ILE A 163 -5.21 9.43 4.10
C ILE A 163 -5.80 10.13 5.33
N ASN A 164 -6.88 9.61 5.88
CA ASN A 164 -7.35 9.95 7.22
C ASN A 164 -7.29 8.69 8.09
N VAL A 165 -6.58 8.75 9.22
CA VAL A 165 -6.60 7.70 10.24
C VAL A 165 -6.97 8.31 11.58
N SER A 166 -8.08 7.86 12.17
CA SER A 166 -8.57 8.38 13.45
C SER A 166 -8.85 7.28 14.47
N ASP A 167 -8.62 7.59 15.75
CA ASP A 167 -9.08 6.79 16.89
C ASP A 167 -8.57 5.32 16.90
N CYS A 168 -7.46 5.04 16.22
CA CYS A 168 -6.85 3.70 16.14
C CYS A 168 -5.90 3.47 17.33
N LYS A 169 -6.00 2.30 17.98
CA LYS A 169 -5.27 1.94 19.21
C LYS A 169 -4.49 0.64 19.04
N ASN A 170 -3.23 0.73 18.66
CA ASN A 170 -2.55 -0.41 18.03
C ASN A 170 -1.25 -0.81 18.75
N GLY A 171 -0.92 -2.11 18.75
CA GLY A 171 0.26 -2.61 19.45
C GLY A 171 1.60 -2.04 18.96
N TRP A 172 1.77 -1.80 17.66
CA TRP A 172 3.04 -1.33 17.10
C TRP A 172 2.95 0.05 16.43
N CYS A 173 2.14 0.15 15.38
CA CYS A 173 2.02 1.35 14.56
C CYS A 173 0.55 1.73 14.36
N SER A 174 0.23 3.02 14.51
CA SER A 174 -1.15 3.51 14.51
C SER A 174 -1.59 4.25 13.25
N CYS A 175 -0.79 4.26 12.18
CA CYS A 175 -1.20 4.75 10.86
C CYS A 175 -0.80 3.81 9.72
N MET A 176 0.51 3.67 9.43
CA MET A 176 0.94 2.86 8.29
C MET A 176 2.39 2.36 8.37
N GLU A 177 2.67 1.27 7.64
CA GLU A 177 4.02 0.99 7.11
C GLU A 177 4.01 1.08 5.58
N VAL A 178 5.06 1.66 5.01
CA VAL A 178 5.37 1.58 3.57
C VAL A 178 6.72 0.89 3.39
N ARG A 179 6.73 -0.21 2.63
CA ARG A 179 7.88 -1.12 2.48
C ARG A 179 8.31 -1.30 1.02
N THR A 180 9.61 -1.17 0.72
CA THR A 180 10.23 -1.44 -0.58
C THR A 180 9.56 -0.68 -1.75
N ALA A 181 9.10 0.55 -1.49
CA ALA A 181 8.21 1.28 -2.39
C ALA A 181 8.64 2.73 -2.63
N THR A 182 8.18 3.31 -3.74
CA THR A 182 8.36 4.74 -4.05
C THR A 182 7.03 5.46 -3.85
N LEU A 183 7.06 6.56 -3.11
CA LEU A 183 5.92 7.45 -2.90
C LEU A 183 5.81 8.42 -4.09
N GLU A 184 4.69 8.40 -4.80
CA GLU A 184 4.37 9.30 -5.91
C GLU A 184 3.00 9.95 -5.69
N ASP A 185 2.87 11.26 -5.89
CA ASP A 185 1.59 12.01 -5.72
C ASP A 185 0.89 11.81 -4.34
N CYS A 186 1.68 11.60 -3.29
CA CYS A 186 1.18 11.49 -1.92
C CYS A 186 0.96 12.90 -1.33
N LYS A 187 -0.30 13.29 -1.07
CA LYS A 187 -0.65 14.67 -0.74
C LYS A 187 -1.05 14.87 0.72
N TYR A 188 -2.32 14.68 1.05
CA TYR A 188 -2.88 15.00 2.35
C TYR A 188 -2.90 13.78 3.27
N MET A 189 -2.43 13.96 4.49
CA MET A 189 -2.50 12.96 5.55
C MET A 189 -2.95 13.62 6.85
N LEU A 190 -4.06 13.13 7.41
CA LEU A 190 -4.48 13.43 8.77
C LEU A 190 -4.36 12.17 9.63
N ILE A 191 -3.72 12.30 10.79
CA ILE A 191 -3.68 11.27 11.83
C ILE A 191 -4.15 11.93 13.12
N SER A 192 -5.21 11.40 13.73
CA SER A 192 -5.88 12.05 14.87
C SER A 192 -6.32 11.07 15.96
N ASN A 193 -6.13 11.42 17.23
CA ASN A 193 -6.56 10.60 18.38
C ASN A 193 -5.97 9.17 18.43
N CYS A 194 -4.89 8.89 17.67
CA CYS A 194 -4.34 7.53 17.56
C CYS A 194 -3.30 7.21 18.65
N GLU A 195 -3.35 5.99 19.18
CA GLU A 195 -2.42 5.47 20.19
C GLU A 195 -1.58 4.30 19.65
N SER A 196 -0.28 4.26 19.95
CA SER A 196 0.55 3.05 19.75
C SER A 196 1.62 2.85 20.81
N LYS A 197 2.24 1.66 20.88
CA LYS A 197 3.35 1.41 21.82
C LYS A 197 4.72 1.86 21.29
N GLN A 198 4.88 2.00 19.97
CA GLN A 198 6.20 2.23 19.34
C GLN A 198 6.23 3.39 18.35
N VAL A 199 5.36 3.43 17.32
CA VAL A 199 5.50 4.40 16.22
C VAL A 199 4.16 4.90 15.67
N ILE A 200 4.11 6.08 15.05
CA ILE A 200 2.94 6.55 14.30
C ILE A 200 3.00 6.13 12.82
N ILE A 201 4.14 6.34 12.16
CA ILE A 201 4.40 5.93 10.76
C ILE A 201 5.76 5.22 10.63
N GLU A 202 5.78 4.11 9.88
CA GLU A 202 7.00 3.36 9.57
C GLU A 202 7.32 3.36 8.06
N PHE A 203 8.60 3.51 7.73
CA PHE A 203 9.11 3.43 6.36
C PHE A 203 10.30 2.46 6.32
N ASN A 204 10.27 1.51 5.38
CA ASN A 204 11.29 0.46 5.29
C ASN A 204 11.71 0.26 3.83
N GLN A 205 12.93 0.66 3.47
CA GLN A 205 13.41 0.73 2.08
C GLN A 205 12.47 1.54 1.17
N ALA A 206 11.85 2.59 1.72
CA ALA A 206 10.92 3.46 0.99
C ALA A 206 11.56 4.81 0.66
N SER A 207 11.10 5.46 -0.41
CA SER A 207 11.59 6.80 -0.78
C SER A 207 10.52 7.67 -1.41
N GLY A 208 10.63 8.98 -1.26
CA GLY A 208 9.76 9.97 -1.90
C GLY A 208 9.22 11.03 -0.92
N THR A 209 8.09 11.63 -1.27
CA THR A 209 7.57 12.83 -0.61
C THR A 209 6.09 12.68 -0.23
N PHE A 210 5.71 13.27 0.90
CA PHE A 210 4.33 13.59 1.25
C PHE A 210 4.18 15.11 1.35
N SER A 211 3.17 15.69 0.71
CA SER A 211 3.04 17.16 0.69
C SER A 211 2.55 17.74 2.02
N TYR A 212 1.41 17.30 2.54
CA TYR A 212 0.73 17.92 3.68
C TYR A 212 0.37 16.88 4.75
N VAL A 213 1.06 16.92 5.90
CA VAL A 213 0.84 15.95 6.99
C VAL A 213 0.46 16.65 8.29
N THR A 214 -0.66 16.25 8.88
CA THR A 214 -1.10 16.69 10.21
C THR A 214 -1.20 15.49 11.14
N ILE A 215 -0.50 15.55 12.28
CA ILE A 215 -0.59 14.56 13.36
C ILE A 215 -1.05 15.29 14.62
N THR A 216 -2.21 14.89 15.17
CA THR A 216 -2.79 15.56 16.33
C THR A 216 -3.37 14.60 17.36
N LYS A 217 -3.24 14.94 18.66
CA LYS A 217 -3.78 14.14 19.78
C LYS A 217 -3.29 12.67 19.78
N CYS A 218 -2.16 12.40 19.13
CA CYS A 218 -1.56 11.08 19.05
C CYS A 218 -0.62 10.81 20.24
N GLY A 219 -0.31 9.54 20.51
CA GLY A 219 0.59 9.24 21.62
C GLY A 219 0.78 7.79 21.97
N THR A 220 1.25 7.57 23.20
CA THR A 220 1.37 6.25 23.82
C THR A 220 0.85 6.25 25.26
N THR A 221 0.08 5.22 25.59
CA THR A 221 -0.33 4.92 26.98
C THR A 221 0.74 4.13 27.73
N MET A 222 1.69 3.49 27.03
CA MET A 222 2.76 2.71 27.64
C MET A 222 3.82 3.62 28.29
N VAL A 223 4.20 3.29 29.53
CA VAL A 223 5.09 4.16 30.32
C VAL A 223 6.58 3.97 30.03
N ASP A 224 6.97 2.76 29.59
CA ASP A 224 8.36 2.31 29.50
C ASP A 224 8.85 2.04 28.06
N THR A 225 8.01 2.21 27.03
CA THR A 225 8.41 1.96 25.63
C THR A 225 8.95 3.23 24.95
N PRO A 226 9.97 3.10 24.06
CA PRO A 226 10.52 4.23 23.32
C PRO A 226 9.62 4.61 22.14
N PHE A 227 8.54 5.34 22.43
CA PHE A 227 7.60 5.84 21.43
C PHE A 227 8.21 6.93 20.53
N ARG A 228 7.91 6.87 19.23
CA ARG A 228 8.39 7.74 18.16
C ARG A 228 7.24 8.12 17.23
N TYR A 229 7.39 9.16 16.42
CA TYR A 229 6.42 9.48 15.37
C TYR A 229 6.83 8.81 14.05
N PHE A 230 8.13 8.78 13.76
CA PHE A 230 8.68 8.22 12.53
C PHE A 230 9.80 7.22 12.80
N THR A 231 9.71 6.04 12.18
CA THR A 231 10.81 5.06 12.12
C THR A 231 11.17 4.80 10.66
N LEU A 232 12.42 5.07 10.27
CA LEU A 232 12.92 4.87 8.90
C LEU A 232 14.05 3.85 8.88
N THR A 233 13.83 2.70 8.21
CA THR A 233 14.86 1.72 7.89
C THR A 233 15.33 1.91 6.45
N SER A 234 16.58 2.30 6.23
CA SER A 234 17.18 2.51 4.89
C SER A 234 16.27 3.27 3.90
N SER A 235 15.53 4.26 4.40
CA SER A 235 14.51 5.02 3.68
C SER A 235 14.88 6.49 3.55
N GLN A 236 14.39 7.19 2.53
CA GLN A 236 14.63 8.62 2.33
C GLN A 236 13.30 9.35 2.10
N ILE A 237 12.80 10.02 3.13
CA ILE A 237 11.46 10.62 3.15
C ILE A 237 11.55 12.13 3.32
N LEU A 238 10.77 12.86 2.52
CA LEU A 238 10.51 14.29 2.65
C LEU A 238 9.05 14.53 3.04
N PHE A 239 8.82 15.44 3.99
CA PHE A 239 7.52 16.06 4.22
C PHE A 239 7.63 17.54 3.82
N ASP A 240 6.84 18.00 2.84
CA ASP A 240 6.92 19.39 2.35
C ASP A 240 6.29 20.40 3.33
N TYR A 241 5.23 19.97 4.03
CA TYR A 241 4.51 20.68 5.07
C TYR A 241 4.08 19.65 6.12
N ILE A 242 4.48 19.87 7.38
CA ILE A 242 4.14 18.96 8.48
C ILE A 242 3.82 19.70 9.79
N SER A 243 2.73 19.30 10.44
CA SER A 243 2.29 19.81 11.74
C SER A 243 2.08 18.68 12.74
N VAL A 244 2.69 18.79 13.92
CA VAL A 244 2.56 17.83 15.03
C VAL A 244 2.22 18.57 16.32
N TYR A 245 0.99 18.43 16.80
CA TYR A 245 0.44 19.24 17.91
C TYR A 245 -0.60 18.51 18.77
N ASP A 246 -0.76 18.94 20.04
CA ASP A 246 -1.57 18.27 21.06
C ASP A 246 -1.25 16.78 21.28
N CYS A 247 -0.10 16.31 20.78
CA CYS A 247 0.33 14.93 20.90
C CYS A 247 1.14 14.72 22.18
N THR A 248 1.13 13.50 22.72
CA THR A 248 1.94 13.14 23.88
C THR A 248 3.27 12.51 23.44
N SER A 249 4.37 12.94 24.02
CA SER A 249 5.66 12.27 23.86
C SER A 249 6.40 12.20 25.18
N ARG A 250 6.79 10.98 25.58
CA ARG A 250 7.61 10.72 26.78
C ARG A 250 9.10 10.85 26.52
N GLN A 251 9.49 10.80 25.25
CA GLN A 251 10.84 10.96 24.76
C GLN A 251 10.82 12.07 23.73
N ASN A 252 11.84 12.94 23.75
CA ASN A 252 11.82 14.13 22.91
C ASN A 252 12.05 13.80 21.43
N ASP A 253 12.75 12.70 21.12
CA ASP A 253 13.02 12.28 19.74
C ASP A 253 11.72 12.01 18.97
N ILE A 254 11.45 12.82 17.93
CA ILE A 254 10.33 12.57 17.01
C ILE A 254 10.61 11.40 16.05
N PHE A 255 11.89 11.02 15.89
CA PHE A 255 12.40 10.21 14.78
C PHE A 255 13.40 9.15 15.25
N HIS A 256 13.36 7.97 14.62
CA HIS A 256 14.38 6.93 14.74
C HIS A 256 14.89 6.47 13.36
N SER A 257 16.21 6.44 13.20
CA SER A 257 16.90 5.99 11.97
C SER A 257 17.53 4.62 12.18
N ILE A 258 17.25 3.71 11.25
CA ILE A 258 17.87 2.38 11.15
C ILE A 258 18.56 2.27 9.80
N ASN A 259 19.78 1.73 9.76
CA ASN A 259 20.53 1.47 8.52
C ASN A 259 20.61 2.68 7.55
N GLY A 260 20.79 3.88 8.10
CA GLY A 260 20.98 5.11 7.33
C GLY A 260 19.69 5.77 6.82
N GLY A 261 18.53 5.50 7.43
CA GLY A 261 17.29 6.22 7.12
C GLY A 261 17.41 7.74 7.32
N GLN A 262 16.84 8.52 6.41
CA GLN A 262 16.93 9.98 6.37
C GLN A 262 15.53 10.60 6.30
N LEU A 263 15.24 11.48 7.24
CA LEU A 263 14.00 12.26 7.29
C LEU A 263 14.31 13.75 7.09
N SER A 264 13.62 14.36 6.13
CA SER A 264 13.64 15.80 5.88
C SER A 264 12.25 16.39 6.11
N LEU A 265 12.17 17.44 6.91
CA LEU A 265 10.95 18.21 7.16
C LEU A 265 11.14 19.62 6.60
N ASN A 266 10.19 20.07 5.80
CA ASN A 266 10.06 21.45 5.35
C ASN A 266 8.76 22.04 5.94
N ASN A 267 8.70 23.37 6.01
CA ASN A 267 7.55 24.16 6.48
C ASN A 267 6.85 23.53 7.71
N VAL A 268 7.61 23.38 8.79
CA VAL A 268 7.26 22.51 9.92
C VAL A 268 6.76 23.28 11.13
N TYR A 269 5.64 22.81 11.70
CA TYR A 269 5.25 23.12 13.08
C TYR A 269 5.39 21.87 13.96
N LEU A 270 6.25 21.92 14.97
CA LEU A 270 6.28 20.94 16.06
C LEU A 270 5.92 21.66 17.37
N GLN A 271 5.01 21.11 18.16
CA GLN A 271 4.78 21.59 19.52
C GLN A 271 6.07 21.59 20.36
N PRO A 272 6.17 22.45 21.39
CA PRO A 272 7.32 22.47 22.28
C PRO A 272 7.61 21.11 22.93
N GLY A 273 8.88 20.72 22.93
CA GLY A 273 9.37 19.48 23.56
C GLY A 273 9.96 18.45 22.60
N PHE A 274 9.69 18.56 21.30
CA PHE A 274 10.30 17.67 20.30
C PHE A 274 11.77 18.04 19.99
N GLU A 275 12.63 17.02 19.98
CA GLU A 275 14.03 17.09 19.55
C GLU A 275 14.18 16.69 18.08
N THR A 276 14.94 17.51 17.35
CA THR A 276 15.14 17.42 15.90
C THR A 276 16.60 17.16 15.51
N SER A 277 17.43 16.74 16.46
CA SER A 277 18.90 16.65 16.36
C SER A 277 19.44 15.73 15.27
N ASN A 278 18.61 14.81 14.76
CA ASN A 278 18.97 13.81 13.75
C ASN A 278 18.13 13.90 12.45
N ILE A 279 17.40 15.00 12.24
CA ILE A 279 16.56 15.23 11.05
C ILE A 279 16.96 16.53 10.34
N THR A 280 16.76 16.58 9.03
CA THR A 280 16.96 17.84 8.28
C THR A 280 15.70 18.67 8.40
N VAL A 281 15.77 19.83 9.04
CA VAL A 281 14.63 20.75 9.20
C VAL A 281 14.88 22.03 8.42
N GLN A 282 13.87 22.45 7.66
CA GLN A 282 13.81 23.73 6.95
C GLN A 282 12.49 24.43 7.30
N ASN A 283 12.51 25.77 7.32
CA ASN A 283 11.35 26.64 7.54
C ASN A 283 10.47 26.21 8.75
N THR A 284 10.98 26.38 9.98
CA THR A 284 10.15 26.18 11.17
C THR A 284 9.18 27.34 11.36
N LEU A 285 7.90 27.03 11.51
CA LEU A 285 6.81 27.98 11.74
C LEU A 285 6.68 28.29 13.24
N GLU A 286 6.21 29.50 13.58
CA GLU A 286 6.09 29.92 14.97
C GLU A 286 4.78 29.44 15.63
N SER A 287 3.75 29.12 14.85
CA SER A 287 2.45 28.66 15.39
C SER A 287 1.73 27.59 14.56
N GLN A 288 0.88 26.81 15.24
CA GLN A 288 -0.05 25.87 14.60
C GLN A 288 -1.05 26.61 13.69
N THR A 289 -1.50 27.79 14.10
CA THR A 289 -2.48 28.60 13.36
C THR A 289 -1.91 29.07 12.03
N GLU A 290 -0.65 29.51 12.01
CA GLU A 290 0.12 29.82 10.79
C GLU A 290 0.13 28.61 9.85
N PHE A 291 0.48 27.41 10.33
CA PHE A 291 0.42 26.20 9.50
C PHE A 291 -0.97 25.96 8.89
N LEU A 292 -2.02 25.96 9.73
CA LEU A 292 -3.38 25.65 9.32
C LEU A 292 -4.04 26.74 8.44
N THR A 293 -3.53 27.97 8.44
CA THR A 293 -4.13 29.09 7.68
C THR A 293 -3.30 29.53 6.47
N GLU A 294 -1.99 29.25 6.43
CA GLU A 294 -1.14 29.57 5.27
C GLU A 294 -0.96 28.39 4.31
N PHE A 295 -0.99 27.15 4.81
CA PHE A 295 -0.63 25.96 4.02
C PHE A 295 -1.68 24.85 3.97
N PHE A 296 -2.69 24.86 4.86
CA PHE A 296 -3.76 23.86 4.87
C PHE A 296 -5.10 24.48 4.46
N ASP A 297 -5.19 24.93 3.20
CA ASP A 297 -6.45 25.39 2.62
C ASP A 297 -7.37 24.19 2.36
N GLU A 298 -8.44 24.08 3.15
CA GLU A 298 -9.47 23.05 3.00
C GLU A 298 -10.12 23.11 1.60
N SER A 299 -10.16 24.28 0.96
CA SER A 299 -10.62 24.41 -0.43
C SER A 299 -9.58 23.91 -1.44
N GLU A 300 -8.28 23.96 -1.15
CA GLU A 300 -7.27 23.27 -1.98
C GLU A 300 -7.43 21.75 -1.85
N ARG A 301 -7.67 21.25 -0.63
CA ARG A 301 -7.98 19.83 -0.36
C ARG A 301 -9.21 19.39 -1.17
N GLU A 302 -10.32 20.12 -1.11
CA GLU A 302 -11.52 19.85 -1.91
C GLU A 302 -11.26 19.93 -3.41
N ASN A 303 -10.52 20.95 -3.89
CA ASN A 303 -10.20 21.10 -5.30
C ASN A 303 -9.37 19.92 -5.85
N VAL A 304 -8.46 19.34 -5.03
CA VAL A 304 -7.70 18.13 -5.39
C VAL A 304 -8.62 16.91 -5.58
N LEU A 305 -9.73 16.81 -4.84
CA LEU A 305 -10.74 15.76 -5.01
C LEU A 305 -11.62 16.01 -6.26
N ILE A 306 -12.01 17.27 -6.51
CA ILE A 306 -12.92 17.65 -7.61
C ILE A 306 -12.25 17.57 -8.99
N ALA A 307 -10.94 17.85 -9.07
CA ALA A 307 -10.21 17.95 -10.34
C ALA A 307 -10.20 16.64 -11.16
N GLU A 308 -10.14 15.47 -10.53
CA GLU A 308 -10.19 14.19 -11.25
C GLU A 308 -11.59 13.75 -11.63
N THR A 309 -12.59 14.02 -10.77
CA THR A 309 -14.00 13.77 -11.11
C THR A 309 -14.36 14.49 -12.41
N SER A 310 -13.94 15.75 -12.53
CA SER A 310 -14.19 16.61 -13.70
C SER A 310 -13.39 16.21 -14.96
N SER A 311 -12.24 15.57 -14.80
CA SER A 311 -11.39 15.10 -15.90
C SER A 311 -12.03 13.97 -16.71
N SER A 312 -12.93 13.20 -16.08
CA SER A 312 -13.51 11.97 -16.65
C SER A 312 -14.68 12.16 -17.62
N THR A 313 -15.28 13.35 -17.72
CA THR A 313 -16.61 13.56 -18.33
C THR A 313 -16.60 14.26 -19.70
N THR A 314 -15.53 14.14 -20.49
CA THR A 314 -15.46 14.71 -21.86
C THR A 314 -15.48 13.64 -22.95
N THR A 315 -16.65 13.02 -23.17
CA THR A 315 -16.90 12.19 -24.37
C THR A 315 -17.84 12.93 -25.33
N SER A 316 -17.37 13.13 -26.57
CA SER A 316 -17.99 13.99 -27.59
C SER A 316 -19.40 13.55 -28.01
N SER A 317 -20.35 14.48 -27.95
CA SER A 317 -21.67 14.37 -28.59
C SER A 317 -21.61 14.82 -30.05
N GLU A 318 -21.13 13.96 -30.95
CA GLU A 318 -21.27 14.19 -32.39
C GLU A 318 -22.73 13.98 -32.84
N SER A 319 -23.28 14.97 -33.55
CA SER A 319 -24.67 14.94 -34.04
C SER A 319 -24.83 13.99 -35.24
N PRO A 320 -25.91 13.19 -35.32
CA PRO A 320 -26.16 12.31 -36.46
C PRO A 320 -26.62 13.12 -37.68
N SER A 321 -25.74 13.29 -38.66
CA SER A 321 -26.10 13.83 -39.97
C SER A 321 -26.69 12.73 -40.87
N THR A 322 -27.93 12.95 -41.31
CA THR A 322 -28.66 12.06 -42.21
C THR A 322 -28.07 12.05 -43.62
N SER A 323 -27.92 10.86 -44.21
CA SER A 323 -27.97 10.70 -45.66
C SER A 323 -28.45 9.31 -46.06
N THR A 324 -29.05 9.22 -47.24
CA THR A 324 -29.83 8.08 -47.76
C THR A 324 -29.28 7.68 -49.12
N SER A 325 -29.25 6.37 -49.46
CA SER A 325 -29.74 5.81 -50.76
C SER A 325 -29.07 4.49 -51.17
N SER A 326 -29.87 3.62 -51.80
CA SER A 326 -29.54 2.62 -52.86
C SER A 326 -28.32 1.69 -52.67
N SER A 327 -28.48 0.38 -52.42
CA SER A 327 -28.95 -0.68 -53.34
C SER A 327 -28.00 -0.98 -54.51
N GLU A 328 -27.32 -2.12 -54.48
CA GLU A 328 -27.51 -3.25 -55.43
C GLU A 328 -26.58 -4.44 -55.10
N SER A 329 -27.01 -5.63 -55.54
CA SER A 329 -26.31 -6.92 -55.52
C SER A 329 -26.48 -7.53 -56.93
N PRO A 330 -25.89 -8.68 -57.26
CA PRO A 330 -24.63 -9.31 -56.81
C PRO A 330 -23.75 -9.71 -58.03
N SER A 331 -22.60 -10.37 -57.85
CA SER A 331 -22.09 -11.38 -58.81
C SER A 331 -20.92 -12.23 -58.31
N THR A 332 -20.91 -13.49 -58.77
CA THR A 332 -20.03 -14.61 -58.40
C THR A 332 -18.95 -14.93 -59.45
N SER A 333 -17.74 -15.35 -59.01
CA SER A 333 -16.92 -16.43 -59.62
C SER A 333 -15.66 -16.67 -58.76
N THR A 334 -15.45 -17.78 -58.04
CA THR A 334 -15.22 -19.21 -58.43
C THR A 334 -13.81 -19.51 -58.98
N THR A 335 -13.18 -20.58 -58.44
CA THR A 335 -12.01 -21.36 -58.96
C THR A 335 -10.59 -20.86 -58.56
N SER A 336 -9.56 -21.70 -58.33
CA SER A 336 -9.36 -23.02 -57.65
C SER A 336 -7.85 -23.39 -57.73
N SER A 337 -7.34 -24.24 -56.81
CA SER A 337 -6.12 -25.11 -56.96
C SER A 337 -4.74 -24.41 -57.05
N SER A 338 -3.60 -24.99 -56.64
CA SER A 338 -3.26 -26.03 -55.64
C SER A 338 -1.71 -26.03 -55.44
N GLU A 339 -1.22 -26.68 -54.36
CA GLU A 339 0.10 -27.38 -54.27
C GLU A 339 1.42 -26.56 -54.44
N GLU A 340 2.61 -26.98 -54.00
CA GLU A 340 3.08 -27.79 -52.85
C GLU A 340 4.63 -27.64 -52.74
N LYS A 341 5.22 -28.01 -51.59
CA LYS A 341 6.64 -28.42 -51.36
C LYS A 341 7.82 -27.40 -51.36
N GLU A 342 8.39 -27.29 -50.15
CA GLU A 342 9.82 -27.38 -49.77
C GLU A 342 10.90 -27.67 -50.85
N GLN A 343 12.05 -26.95 -50.78
CA GLN A 343 13.35 -27.59 -50.45
C GLN A 343 14.53 -26.65 -50.09
N SER A 344 15.22 -27.04 -49.01
CA SER A 344 16.57 -26.83 -48.45
C SER A 344 17.79 -26.21 -49.20
N GLN A 345 18.44 -25.23 -48.54
CA GLN A 345 19.90 -25.18 -48.15
C GLN A 345 21.02 -24.88 -49.23
N PRO A 346 22.35 -24.72 -48.90
CA PRO A 346 22.99 -23.38 -48.75
C PRO A 346 24.35 -23.10 -49.48
N GLN A 347 24.75 -21.81 -49.48
CA GLN A 347 26.14 -21.23 -49.62
C GLN A 347 26.92 -21.49 -50.95
N PRO A 348 28.00 -20.74 -51.33
CA PRO A 348 29.10 -20.20 -50.49
C PRO A 348 29.58 -18.74 -50.76
N GLN A 349 30.66 -18.36 -50.06
CA GLN A 349 31.41 -17.09 -50.01
C GLN A 349 32.55 -17.03 -51.07
N PRO A 350 33.24 -15.88 -51.26
CA PRO A 350 34.72 -15.91 -51.15
C PRO A 350 35.43 -14.68 -50.50
N GLU A 351 36.45 -15.00 -49.69
CA GLU A 351 37.81 -14.43 -49.47
C GLU A 351 38.13 -12.94 -49.82
N ASP A 352 38.69 -12.09 -48.91
CA ASP A 352 40.08 -11.95 -48.35
C ASP A 352 40.99 -11.02 -49.25
N PRO A 353 42.15 -10.39 -48.85
CA PRO A 353 43.11 -10.77 -47.81
C PRO A 353 43.75 -9.69 -46.89
N THR A 354 44.53 -10.20 -45.93
CA THR A 354 45.42 -9.50 -44.95
C THR A 354 46.76 -9.07 -45.58
N PRO A 355 47.58 -8.18 -44.94
CA PRO A 355 48.88 -8.68 -44.43
C PRO A 355 49.38 -8.00 -43.13
N LYS A 356 50.41 -8.61 -42.51
CA LYS A 356 51.00 -8.22 -41.21
C LYS A 356 52.46 -8.66 -41.10
N PRO A 357 53.36 -7.78 -40.63
CA PRO A 357 54.46 -8.25 -39.78
C PRO A 357 54.78 -7.38 -38.54
N THR A 358 55.65 -7.96 -37.73
CA THR A 358 56.43 -7.54 -36.54
C THR A 358 57.63 -6.63 -36.94
N GLU A 359 58.56 -6.09 -36.13
CA GLU A 359 59.00 -6.25 -34.72
C GLU A 359 59.92 -5.07 -34.30
N GLU A 360 60.10 -4.80 -33.00
CA GLU A 360 61.42 -4.65 -32.32
C GLU A 360 61.32 -4.04 -30.90
N THR A 361 62.30 -4.38 -30.05
CA THR A 361 62.48 -3.91 -28.65
C THR A 361 63.93 -3.47 -28.46
N PRO A 362 64.20 -2.38 -27.72
CA PRO A 362 65.28 -2.51 -26.72
C PRO A 362 65.07 -1.77 -25.38
N LYS A 363 65.73 -2.33 -24.35
CA LYS A 363 66.03 -1.76 -23.02
C LYS A 363 66.85 -0.46 -23.13
N PRO A 364 66.82 0.47 -22.14
CA PRO A 364 67.92 0.46 -21.15
C PRO A 364 67.67 1.07 -19.72
N THR A 365 68.44 0.55 -18.75
CA THR A 365 69.25 1.22 -17.69
C THR A 365 68.67 2.23 -16.68
N GLU A 366 69.06 2.06 -15.40
CA GLU A 366 68.89 3.00 -14.26
C GLU A 366 69.78 4.26 -14.38
N VAL A 367 69.31 5.45 -13.96
CA VAL A 367 70.07 6.39 -13.09
C VAL A 367 69.13 7.21 -12.19
N THR A 368 69.57 7.33 -10.93
CA THR A 368 69.12 8.11 -9.78
C THR A 368 68.72 9.59 -9.97
N LYS A 369 67.89 10.07 -9.02
CA LYS A 369 67.97 11.34 -8.24
C LYS A 369 67.03 12.54 -8.56
N SER A 370 66.29 12.91 -7.52
CA SER A 370 66.04 14.29 -7.03
C SER A 370 64.97 15.20 -7.69
N GLY A 371 64.07 15.72 -6.85
CA GLY A 371 63.57 17.10 -6.96
C GLY A 371 62.08 17.23 -7.25
N GLY A 372 61.29 17.63 -6.24
CA GLY A 372 59.83 17.75 -6.34
C GLY A 372 59.28 19.01 -7.02
N GLY A 373 57.95 19.15 -6.95
CA GLY A 373 57.19 20.32 -7.40
C GLY A 373 56.27 20.02 -8.59
N GLY A 374 54.97 19.96 -8.33
CA GLY A 374 53.89 19.63 -9.27
C GLY A 374 52.70 19.17 -8.47
N ASP A 375 51.89 20.07 -7.89
CA ASP A 375 50.90 20.92 -8.57
C ASP A 375 49.80 20.08 -9.22
N SER A 376 48.61 20.14 -8.61
CA SER A 376 47.58 19.11 -8.74
C SER A 376 46.50 19.50 -9.75
N SER A 377 46.63 19.01 -10.97
CA SER A 377 45.49 18.94 -11.89
C SER A 377 44.69 17.66 -11.62
N LYS A 378 43.36 17.80 -11.50
CA LYS A 378 42.44 16.68 -11.30
C LYS A 378 42.17 16.00 -12.64
N ASP A 379 42.26 14.67 -12.70
CA ASP A 379 41.41 13.88 -13.60
C ASP A 379 41.28 12.40 -13.16
N GLY A 380 40.05 11.89 -13.28
CA GLY A 380 39.59 10.49 -13.24
C GLY A 380 40.36 9.41 -12.46
N GLN A 381 39.90 9.06 -11.26
CA GLN A 381 40.06 7.70 -10.71
C GLN A 381 38.78 7.19 -10.02
N ILE A 382 37.97 6.42 -10.75
CA ILE A 382 37.01 5.45 -10.20
C ILE A 382 37.35 4.08 -10.80
N LEU A 383 38.34 3.39 -10.22
CA LEU A 383 38.39 1.92 -10.06
C LEU A 383 39.69 1.56 -9.31
N GLY A 384 39.60 1.25 -8.02
CA GLY A 384 40.82 1.08 -7.22
C GLY A 384 40.66 0.47 -5.82
N MET A 385 39.50 -0.09 -5.44
CA MET A 385 39.44 -0.85 -4.20
C MET A 385 40.25 -2.14 -4.36
N ALA A 386 41.35 -2.21 -3.61
CA ALA A 386 42.33 -3.29 -3.73
C ALA A 386 41.69 -4.66 -3.50
N LYS A 387 42.01 -5.63 -4.38
CA LYS A 387 41.47 -7.02 -4.38
C LYS A 387 41.55 -7.72 -3.02
N LYS A 388 42.45 -7.31 -2.12
CA LYS A 388 42.53 -7.80 -0.73
C LYS A 388 41.25 -7.54 0.08
N ASN A 389 40.62 -6.37 -0.04
CA ASN A 389 39.44 -6.02 0.75
C ASN A 389 38.22 -6.85 0.33
N PHE A 390 38.09 -7.13 -0.97
CA PHE A 390 37.05 -8.00 -1.52
C PHE A 390 37.19 -9.46 -1.01
N ILE A 391 38.42 -9.98 -0.93
CA ILE A 391 38.68 -11.32 -0.39
C ILE A 391 38.34 -11.37 1.11
N ILE A 392 38.70 -10.36 1.89
CA ILE A 392 38.37 -10.28 3.33
C ILE A 392 36.85 -10.30 3.54
N MET A 393 36.10 -9.52 2.75
CA MET A 393 34.63 -9.50 2.79
C MET A 393 34.02 -10.89 2.53
N ILE A 394 34.49 -11.61 1.49
CA ILE A 394 34.00 -12.97 1.18
C ILE A 394 34.27 -13.93 2.34
N VAL A 395 35.47 -13.87 2.94
CA VAL A 395 35.81 -14.72 4.10
C VAL A 395 34.90 -14.42 5.30
N CYS A 396 34.59 -13.15 5.59
CA CYS A 396 33.64 -12.78 6.62
C CYS A 396 32.23 -13.36 6.37
N VAL A 397 31.71 -13.26 5.15
CA VAL A 397 30.39 -13.80 4.79
C VAL A 397 30.34 -15.32 4.99
N VAL A 398 31.36 -16.06 4.55
CA VAL A 398 31.44 -17.52 4.73
C VAL A 398 31.46 -17.92 6.21
N VAL A 399 32.17 -17.17 7.06
CA VAL A 399 32.21 -17.44 8.52
C VAL A 399 30.84 -17.18 9.17
N VAL A 400 30.13 -16.12 8.79
CA VAL A 400 28.78 -15.84 9.32
C VAL A 400 27.79 -16.95 8.94
N VAL A 401 27.81 -17.42 7.69
CA VAL A 401 26.94 -18.52 7.24
C VAL A 401 27.22 -19.81 8.02
N LEU A 402 28.49 -20.14 8.28
CA LEU A 402 28.85 -21.31 9.09
C LEU A 402 28.33 -21.23 10.54
N ILE A 403 28.36 -20.04 11.16
CA ILE A 403 27.81 -19.83 12.51
C ILE A 403 26.30 -20.07 12.52
N ILE A 404 25.56 -19.55 11.53
CA ILE A 404 24.11 -19.73 11.41
C ILE A 404 23.75 -21.22 11.29
N ILE A 405 24.48 -21.98 10.47
CA ILE A 405 24.27 -23.44 10.33
C ILE A 405 24.47 -24.16 11.67
N VAL A 406 25.50 -23.82 12.45
CA VAL A 406 25.74 -24.41 13.77
C VAL A 406 24.60 -24.10 14.74
N VAL A 407 24.08 -22.87 14.75
CA VAL A 407 22.94 -22.48 15.60
C VAL A 407 21.69 -23.29 15.25
N ILE A 408 21.37 -23.45 13.95
CA ILE A 408 20.22 -24.24 13.50
C ILE A 408 20.35 -25.71 13.94
N VAL A 409 21.52 -26.32 13.78
CA VAL A 409 21.77 -27.70 14.23
C VAL A 409 21.61 -27.85 15.74
N VAL A 410 22.10 -26.90 16.54
CA VAL A 410 21.93 -26.91 18.00
C VAL A 410 20.46 -26.76 18.40
N LEU A 411 19.67 -25.93 17.72
CA LEU A 411 18.24 -25.76 17.97
C LEU A 411 17.46 -27.04 17.64
N ILE A 412 17.76 -27.70 16.52
CA ILE A 412 17.11 -28.97 16.14
C ILE A 412 17.44 -30.07 17.15
N ILE A 413 18.70 -30.21 17.57
CA ILE A 413 19.13 -31.21 18.56
C ILE A 413 18.49 -30.95 19.93
N ARG A 414 18.33 -29.68 20.34
CA ARG A 414 17.64 -29.33 21.59
C ARG A 414 16.15 -29.65 21.54
N LYS A 415 15.46 -29.32 20.43
CA LYS A 415 14.01 -29.53 20.30
C LYS A 415 13.61 -31.01 20.26
N GLY A 416 14.54 -31.91 19.94
CA GLY A 416 14.31 -33.36 19.91
C GLY A 416 14.51 -34.11 21.22
N LYS A 417 14.67 -33.44 22.37
CA LYS A 417 15.02 -34.11 23.65
C LYS A 417 13.96 -34.06 24.76
N ASP A 418 12.92 -33.26 24.61
CA ASP A 418 11.91 -33.01 25.65
C ASP A 418 10.53 -33.67 25.34
N VAL A 419 10.50 -34.71 24.51
CA VAL A 419 9.28 -35.48 24.17
C VAL A 419 9.47 -36.94 24.53
N ASP A 420 9.51 -37.24 25.84
CA ASP A 420 9.17 -38.54 26.43
C ASP A 420 9.25 -38.48 27.98
N SER A 421 8.28 -37.82 28.62
CA SER A 421 7.98 -38.04 30.04
C SER A 421 6.55 -37.65 30.42
N ASP A 422 5.90 -38.57 31.14
CA ASP A 422 4.79 -38.37 32.08
C ASP A 422 3.37 -38.11 31.52
N LYS A 423 2.76 -39.22 31.08
CA LYS A 423 1.39 -39.54 31.50
C LYS A 423 1.32 -39.61 33.03
N SER A 424 0.45 -38.82 33.65
CA SER A 424 -0.19 -39.23 34.91
C SER A 424 -1.59 -38.65 35.03
N ASP A 425 -2.53 -39.51 35.41
CA ASP A 425 -3.93 -39.15 35.64
C ASP A 425 -4.08 -38.34 36.94
N SER A 426 -4.99 -37.38 36.97
CA SER A 426 -5.62 -36.95 38.23
C SER A 426 -7.04 -36.46 37.98
N ASP A 427 -8.00 -37.22 38.51
CA ASP A 427 -9.36 -36.74 38.73
C ASP A 427 -9.34 -35.50 39.64
N PHE A 428 -10.15 -34.49 39.33
CA PHE A 428 -10.43 -33.40 40.27
C PHE A 428 -11.95 -33.18 40.40
N ASN A 429 -12.40 -33.09 41.66
CA ASN A 429 -13.81 -33.24 42.01
C ASN A 429 -14.65 -32.00 41.70
N GLU A 430 -15.88 -32.28 41.28
CA GLU A 430 -17.00 -31.35 41.18
C GLU A 430 -17.71 -31.21 42.54
N ALA A 431 -17.56 -30.07 43.22
CA ALA A 431 -18.45 -29.58 44.28
C ALA A 431 -18.12 -28.14 44.72
N ASP A 432 -19.15 -27.40 45.14
CA ASP A 432 -19.11 -26.17 45.96
C ASP A 432 -18.34 -24.93 45.46
N ILE A 433 -19.00 -24.10 44.63
CA ILE A 433 -19.07 -22.65 44.90
C ILE A 433 -20.52 -22.18 44.76
N ALA A 434 -21.12 -21.77 45.89
CA ALA A 434 -22.42 -21.12 45.93
C ALA A 434 -22.28 -19.59 45.89
N ALA A 435 -23.19 -18.95 45.16
CA ALA A 435 -23.67 -17.56 45.31
C ALA A 435 -22.73 -16.52 45.98
N ILE A 436 -22.14 -15.65 45.16
CA ILE A 436 -21.77 -14.28 45.57
C ILE A 436 -22.50 -13.28 44.64
N SER A 437 -23.07 -12.26 45.25
CA SER A 437 -23.98 -11.28 44.63
C SER A 437 -23.28 -10.30 43.69
N SER A 438 -23.93 -9.99 42.57
CA SER A 438 -23.60 -8.86 41.70
C SER A 438 -23.72 -7.52 42.46
N PRO A 439 -22.73 -6.61 42.37
CA PRO A 439 -22.95 -5.20 42.63
C PRO A 439 -23.45 -4.51 41.35
N GLU A 440 -24.59 -3.83 41.43
CA GLU A 440 -25.04 -2.91 40.38
C GLU A 440 -24.12 -1.68 40.34
N THR A 441 -23.35 -1.52 39.26
CA THR A 441 -22.64 -0.27 38.97
C THR A 441 -23.36 0.50 37.86
N ASN A 442 -24.26 1.38 38.27
CA ASN A 442 -24.80 2.44 37.39
C ASN A 442 -23.67 3.39 36.99
N PHE A 443 -23.11 3.19 35.79
CA PHE A 443 -22.31 4.21 35.13
C PHE A 443 -23.21 5.05 34.21
N PRO A 444 -23.17 6.39 34.29
CA PRO A 444 -23.92 7.23 33.36
C PRO A 444 -23.28 7.14 31.97
N THR A 445 -24.06 6.71 30.99
CA THR A 445 -23.68 6.79 29.56
C THR A 445 -23.77 8.24 29.11
N GLU A 446 -22.72 9.02 29.34
CA GLU A 446 -22.51 10.25 28.57
C GLU A 446 -22.03 9.86 27.18
N THR A 447 -22.94 9.94 26.21
CA THR A 447 -22.63 9.80 24.78
C THR A 447 -21.82 11.01 24.34
N VAL A 448 -20.48 10.91 24.42
CA VAL A 448 -19.59 11.88 23.78
C VAL A 448 -19.70 11.68 22.28
N VAL A 449 -20.55 12.49 21.66
CA VAL A 449 -20.63 12.64 20.21
C VAL A 449 -19.52 13.59 19.78
N ASP A 450 -18.31 13.04 19.65
CA ASP A 450 -17.28 13.67 18.81
C ASP A 450 -17.69 13.44 17.35
N ASP A 451 -18.57 14.31 16.84
CA ASP A 451 -18.92 14.37 15.43
C ASP A 451 -17.67 14.73 14.63
N ASN A 452 -17.09 13.72 13.98
CA ASN A 452 -16.00 13.91 13.04
C ASN A 452 -16.58 14.58 11.77
N ASN A 453 -16.63 15.91 11.81
CA ASN A 453 -17.34 16.80 10.86
C ASN A 453 -16.98 16.61 9.38
N MET A 454 -15.92 15.83 9.09
CA MET A 454 -15.45 15.53 7.73
C MET A 454 -16.44 14.67 6.91
N PHE A 455 -17.41 13.99 7.56
CA PHE A 455 -18.43 13.17 6.88
C PHE A 455 -19.83 13.37 7.47
N THR A 456 -20.32 14.61 7.50
CA THR A 456 -21.76 14.83 7.63
C THR A 456 -22.46 14.29 6.38
N THR A 457 -23.23 13.21 6.53
CA THR A 457 -24.13 12.73 5.48
C THR A 457 -25.14 13.82 5.19
N ASN A 458 -24.95 14.58 4.10
CA ASN A 458 -25.91 15.59 3.65
C ASN A 458 -27.26 14.92 3.35
N GLN A 459 -28.19 14.97 4.32
CA GLN A 459 -29.51 14.36 4.20
C GLN A 459 -30.40 15.03 3.13
N ASN A 460 -29.98 16.16 2.56
CA ASN A 460 -30.62 16.80 1.41
C ASN A 460 -30.08 16.26 0.08
N MET A 461 -30.33 14.98 -0.21
CA MET A 461 -30.18 14.40 -1.56
C MET A 461 -31.42 14.71 -2.44
N GLU A 462 -31.76 15.99 -2.58
CA GLU A 462 -32.76 16.44 -3.57
C GLU A 462 -32.13 16.76 -4.93
N ASP A 463 -30.90 17.28 -4.96
CA ASP A 463 -30.13 17.59 -6.17
C ASP A 463 -29.08 16.49 -6.51
N ASP A 464 -29.48 15.21 -6.47
CA ASP A 464 -28.67 14.13 -7.06
C ASP A 464 -28.91 14.06 -8.58
N PRO A 465 -27.93 14.43 -9.44
CA PRO A 465 -28.11 14.46 -10.89
C PRO A 465 -28.32 13.07 -11.52
N PHE A 466 -28.02 11.98 -10.80
CA PHE A 466 -28.23 10.61 -11.29
C PHE A 466 -29.62 10.04 -10.96
N LYS A 467 -30.36 10.67 -10.04
CA LYS A 467 -31.69 10.21 -9.57
C LYS A 467 -32.75 10.15 -10.68
N ALA A 468 -32.55 10.90 -11.77
CA ALA A 468 -33.42 10.92 -12.94
C ALA A 468 -33.29 9.66 -13.82
N ASP A 469 -32.11 9.03 -13.87
CA ASP A 469 -31.85 7.88 -14.76
C ASP A 469 -32.36 6.55 -14.19
N PHE A 470 -32.52 6.44 -12.86
CA PHE A 470 -32.98 5.21 -12.21
C PHE A 470 -34.51 5.05 -12.13
N ASN A 471 -35.29 6.15 -12.21
CA ASN A 471 -36.76 6.11 -12.11
C ASN A 471 -37.48 5.74 -13.43
N LYS A 472 -36.76 5.25 -14.45
CA LYS A 472 -37.30 5.09 -15.81
C LYS A 472 -37.47 3.64 -16.29
N VAL A 473 -37.37 2.65 -15.40
CA VAL A 473 -37.40 1.23 -15.77
C VAL A 473 -38.73 0.52 -15.43
N ASP A 474 -39.47 0.98 -14.41
CA ASP A 474 -40.67 0.29 -13.91
C ASP A 474 -41.99 1.03 -14.23
N SER A 475 -42.37 1.15 -15.51
CA SER A 475 -43.76 1.53 -15.90
C SER A 475 -44.18 1.16 -17.33
N GLU A 476 -43.99 -0.09 -17.76
CA GLU A 476 -44.62 -0.56 -19.01
C GLU A 476 -44.92 -2.08 -19.00
N SER A 477 -45.99 -2.49 -18.31
CA SER A 477 -46.55 -3.86 -18.39
C SER A 477 -48.06 -3.94 -18.13
N ASP A 478 -48.84 -2.97 -18.63
CA ASP A 478 -50.29 -3.14 -18.77
C ASP A 478 -50.58 -4.07 -19.96
N THR A 479 -50.70 -5.37 -19.69
CA THR A 479 -51.25 -6.34 -20.66
C THR A 479 -52.77 -6.24 -20.74
N ASP A 480 -53.27 -5.65 -21.83
CA ASP A 480 -54.67 -5.72 -22.22
C ASP A 480 -55.11 -7.18 -22.45
N LEU A 481 -55.84 -7.76 -21.48
CA LEU A 481 -56.55 -9.01 -21.64
C LEU A 481 -57.84 -8.77 -22.43
N ASN A 482 -57.73 -8.87 -23.74
CA ASN A 482 -58.86 -8.76 -24.66
C ASN A 482 -59.65 -10.08 -24.66
N THR A 483 -60.79 -10.13 -24.00
CA THR A 483 -61.78 -11.23 -24.11
C THR A 483 -63.08 -10.69 -24.68
N ASP A 484 -63.29 -10.88 -25.98
CA ASP A 484 -64.61 -11.11 -26.58
C ASP A 484 -64.46 -11.69 -28.01
N ASP A 485 -65.51 -12.42 -28.42
CA ASP A 485 -65.79 -13.06 -29.71
C ASP A 485 -65.04 -14.34 -30.18
N LEU A 486 -65.88 -15.39 -30.39
CA LEU A 486 -65.75 -16.69 -31.11
C LEU A 486 -65.19 -17.91 -30.36
#